data_AF-A0A0U3SXL2-F1
#
_entry.id   AF-A0A0U3SXL2-F1
#
_cell.length_a   1.000
_cell.length_b   1.000
_cell.length_c   1.000
_cell.angle_alpha   90.00
_cell.angle_beta   90.00
_cell.angle_gamma   90.00
#
_symmetry.space_group_name_H-M   'P 1'
#
loop_
_entity.id
_entity.type
_entity.pdbx_description
1 polymer ?
#
loop_
_entity_poly.entity_id
_entity_poly.type
_entity_poly.pdbx_seq_one_letter_code
_entity_poly.pdbx_strand_id
1 'polypeptide(L)' 'MAMTLRLTDEQDAALTQLASAQGISKNEAAARAIQRQLEESEQERDFVAALDDTIGRYPSTIRRLGE' A
#
# COMPACT_ATOMS: atom_id res chain seq x y z
N MET A 1 8.83 -4.28 -22.92
CA MET A 1 8.71 -2.80 -22.85
C MET A 1 9.84 -2.29 -21.98
N ALA A 2 10.63 -1.31 -22.43
CA ALA A 2 11.68 -0.72 -21.60
C ALA A 2 11.08 0.42 -20.78
N MET A 3 11.06 0.28 -19.46
CA MET A 3 10.63 1.34 -18.54
C MET A 3 11.87 2.09 -18.06
N THR A 4 11.92 3.40 -18.28
CA THR A 4 12.97 4.28 -17.77
C THR A 4 12.41 5.15 -16.65
N LEU A 5 12.77 4.81 -15.42
CA LEU A 5 12.42 5.57 -14.22
C LEU A 5 13.58 6.49 -13.84
N ARG A 6 13.30 7.77 -13.57
CA ARG A 6 14.30 8.69 -13.01
C ARG A 6 14.23 8.62 -11.49
N LEU A 7 15.32 8.20 -10.88
CA LEU A 7 15.47 8.05 -9.43
C LEU A 7 16.53 9.03 -8.93
N THR A 8 16.36 9.51 -7.70
CA THR A 8 17.47 10.11 -6.96
C THR A 8 18.46 9.03 -6.53
N ASP A 9 19.68 9.43 -6.18
CA ASP A 9 20.71 8.46 -5.72
C ASP A 9 20.25 7.67 -4.50
N GLU A 10 19.52 8.31 -3.58
CA GLU A 10 18.95 7.67 -2.40
C GLU A 10 17.88 6.62 -2.77
N GLN A 11 17.02 6.94 -3.74
CA GLN A 11 15.99 6.01 -4.21
C GLN A 11 16.60 4.81 -4.95
N ASP A 12 17.65 5.01 -5.75
CA ASP A 12 18.35 3.90 -6.40
C ASP A 12 19.06 3.00 -5.37
N ALA A 13 19.67 3.59 -4.33
CA ALA A 13 20.28 2.83 -3.24
C ALA A 13 19.24 2.00 -2.46
N ALA A 14 18.08 2.60 -2.14
CA ALA A 14 16.97 1.89 -1.50
C ALA A 14 16.44 0.75 -2.39
N LEU A 15 16.24 1.00 -3.68
CA LEU A 15 15.77 -0.01 -4.62
C LEU A 15 16.79 -1.14 -4.82
N THR A 16 18.09 -0.82 -4.77
CA THR A 16 19.18 -1.81 -4.79
C THR A 16 19.14 -2.73 -3.58
N GLN A 17 18.99 -2.16 -2.38
CA GLN A 17 18.86 -2.95 -1.15
C GLN A 17 17.62 -3.84 -1.20
N LEU A 18 16.47 -3.29 -1.63
CA LEU A 18 15.22 -4.04 -1.76
C LEU A 18 15.35 -5.23 -2.72
N ALA A 19 15.94 -4.99 -3.89
CA ALA A 19 16.18 -6.01 -4.90
C ALA A 19 17.14 -7.11 -4.40
N SER A 20 18.21 -6.71 -3.71
CA SER A 20 19.19 -7.63 -3.12
C SER A 20 18.55 -8.52 -2.04
N ALA A 21 17.79 -7.92 -1.12
CA ALA A 21 17.10 -8.65 -0.05
C ALA A 21 16.09 -9.67 -0.58
N GLN A 22 15.47 -9.40 -1.73
CA GLN A 22 14.50 -10.28 -2.38
C GLN A 22 15.12 -11.23 -3.41
N GLY A 23 16.40 -11.08 -3.74
CA GLY A 23 17.09 -11.90 -4.76
C GLY A 23 16.56 -11.71 -6.17
N ILE A 24 16.09 -10.51 -6.53
CA ILE A 24 15.47 -10.20 -7.83
C ILE A 24 16.12 -8.98 -8.49
N SER A 25 15.75 -8.69 -9.74
CA SER A 25 16.22 -7.48 -10.44
C SER A 25 15.61 -6.19 -9.86
N LYS A 26 16.29 -5.05 -10.01
CA LYS A 26 15.75 -3.73 -9.60
C LYS A 26 14.40 -3.42 -10.25
N ASN A 27 14.24 -3.79 -11.53
CA ASN A 27 13.00 -3.55 -12.27
C ASN A 27 11.84 -4.38 -11.71
N GLU A 28 12.09 -5.64 -11.40
CA GLU A 28 11.11 -6.53 -10.76
C GLU A 28 10.77 -6.01 -9.36
N ALA A 29 11.76 -5.58 -8.58
CA ALA A 29 11.55 -5.01 -7.25
C ALA A 29 10.68 -3.75 -7.30
N ALA A 30 10.91 -2.87 -8.28
CA ALA A 30 10.10 -1.68 -8.49
C ALA A 30 8.65 -2.04 -8.86
N ALA A 31 8.44 -2.98 -9.77
CA ALA A 31 7.10 -3.44 -10.14
C ALA A 31 6.33 -4.03 -8.95
N ARG A 32 6.98 -4.87 -8.14
CA ARG A 32 6.38 -5.46 -6.93
C ARG A 32 6.11 -4.42 -5.85
N ALA A 33 6.98 -3.42 -5.69
CA ALA A 33 6.75 -2.34 -4.75
C ALA A 33 5.51 -1.52 -5.13
N ILE A 34 5.32 -1.23 -6.42
CA ILE A 34 4.13 -0.54 -6.93
C ILE A 34 2.86 -1.36 -6.67
N GLN A 35 2.89 -2.67 -6.99
CA GLN A 35 1.75 -3.56 -6.75
C GLN A 35 1.38 -3.61 -5.26
N ARG A 36 2.37 -3.80 -4.38
CA ARG A 36 2.15 -3.81 -2.93
C ARG A 36 1.53 -2.51 -2.43
N GLN A 37 2.04 -1.36 -2.88
CA GLN A 37 1.50 -0.07 -2.48
C GLN A 37 0.04 0.11 -2.93
N LEU A 38 -0.32 -0.38 -4.13
CA LEU A 38 -1.69 -0.36 -4.62
C LEU A 38 -2.60 -1.25 -3.77
N GLU A 39 -2.19 -2.48 -3.48
CA GLU A 39 -2.95 -3.42 -2.64
C GLU A 39 -3.18 -2.87 -1.23
N GLU A 40 -2.16 -2.25 -0.62
CA GLU A 40 -2.27 -1.61 0.69
C GLU A 40 -3.23 -0.41 0.66
N SER A 41 -3.18 0.39 -0.41
CA SER A 41 -4.04 1.57 -0.57
C SER A 41 -5.50 1.19 -0.87
N GLU A 42 -5.73 0.11 -1.59
CA GLU A 42 -7.06 -0.46 -1.84
C GLU A 42 -7.67 -1.02 -0.56
N GLN A 43 -6.89 -1.77 0.22
CA GLN A 43 -7.32 -2.29 1.52
C GLN A 43 -7.71 -1.17 2.49
N GLU A 44 -6.93 -0.08 2.56
CA GLU A 44 -7.26 1.06 3.41
C GLU A 44 -8.59 1.72 2.98
N ARG A 45 -8.80 1.88 1.67
CA ARG A 45 -10.05 2.44 1.13
C ARG A 45 -11.25 1.56 1.41
N ASP A 46 -11.13 0.26 1.19
CA ASP A 46 -12.19 -0.71 1.44
C ASP A 46 -12.50 -0.80 2.94
N PHE A 47 -11.48 -0.73 3.80
CA PHE A 47 -11.64 -0.70 5.24
C PHE A 47 -12.41 0.54 5.70
N VAL A 48 -12.03 1.73 5.22
CA VAL A 48 -12.73 2.98 5.54
C VAL A 48 -14.18 2.94 5.02
N ALA A 49 -14.42 2.43 3.81
CA ALA A 49 -15.76 2.30 3.26
C ALA A 49 -16.63 1.31 4.05
N ALA A 50 -16.07 0.17 4.48
CA ALA A 50 -16.77 -0.81 5.30
C ALA A 50 -17.09 -0.28 6.70
N LEU A 51 -16.19 0.52 7.29
CA LEU A 51 -16.44 1.22 8.54
C LEU A 51 -17.56 2.25 8.40
N ASP A 52 -17.57 3.04 7.33
CA ASP A 52 -18.59 4.06 7.08
C ASP A 52 -19.98 3.42 6.89
N ASP A 53 -20.07 2.32 6.12
CA ASP A 53 -21.31 1.53 6.00
C ASP A 53 -21.78 1.00 7.36
N THR A 54 -20.87 0.42 8.15
CA THR A 54 -21.21 -0.19 9.44
C THR A 54 -21.64 0.86 10.48
N ILE A 55 -20.96 2.01 10.54
CA ILE A 55 -21.31 3.13 11.42
C ILE A 55 -22.65 3.74 11.00
N GLY A 56 -22.89 3.91 9.70
CA GLY A 56 -24.17 4.34 9.16
C GLY A 56 -25.32 3.38 9.47
N ARG A 57 -25.02 2.08 9.54
CA ARG A 57 -26.01 1.01 9.76
C ARG A 57 -26.34 0.77 11.24
N TYR A 58 -25.42 1.05 12.18
CA TYR A 58 -25.64 0.84 13.63
C TYR A 58 -25.26 2.04 14.51
N PRO A 59 -25.84 3.23 14.28
CA PRO A 59 -25.46 4.45 15.00
C PRO A 59 -25.79 4.41 16.51
N SER A 60 -26.81 3.65 16.92
CA SER A 60 -27.23 3.57 18.33
C SER A 60 -26.42 2.57 19.15
N THR A 61 -25.90 1.50 18.53
CA THR A 61 -25.09 0.48 19.21
C THR A 61 -23.67 0.97 19.46
N ILE A 62 -23.07 1.67 18.49
CA ILE A 62 -21.72 2.25 18.64
C ILE A 62 -21.72 3.36 19.70
N ARG A 63 -22.77 4.17 19.76
CA ARG A 63 -22.92 5.20 20.80
C ARG A 63 -22.94 4.62 22.22
N ARG A 64 -23.54 3.45 22.41
CA ARG A 64 -23.56 2.73 23.70
C ARG A 64 -22.26 2.01 24.04
N LEU A 65 -21.37 1.78 23.09
CA LEU A 65 -20.07 1.15 23.32
C LEU A 65 -18.98 2.16 23.71
N GLY A 66 -19.21 3.45 23.44
CA GLY A 66 -18.34 4.55 23.84
C GLY A 66 -18.71 5.21 25.17
N GLU A 67 -19.79 4.76 25.81
CA GLU A 67 -20.14 5.06 27.22
C GLU A 67 -19.54 4.02 28.16
#